data_AF-A0A960MXQ9-F1
#
_entry.id   AF-A0A960MXQ9-F1
#
_cell.length_a   1.000
_cell.length_b   1.000
_cell.length_c   1.000
_cell.angle_alpha   90.00
_cell.angle_beta   90.00
_cell.angle_gamma   90.00
#
_symmetry.space_group_name_H-M   'P 1'
#
loop_
_entity.id
_entity.type
_entity.pdbx_description
1 polymer ?
#
loop_
_entity_poly.entity_id
_entity_poly.type
_entity_poly.pdbx_seq_one_letter_code
_entity_poly.pdbx_strand_id
1 'polypeptide(L)'
;TGAITRVSTDASGTQANGDSYDPSLSADGQFVAFYSLASNLVAGDTNGTYDIFVKDLTNGAITRVSTDAFGAQANNGSYFPFLSADGQFVAFYSDASSLITGDTNGVADIFVKELTSLVPPSTTTSVTVDGSGNLVIEDVLGADSDDTLTVVIDPVGTGSGAEYVITDAANGISQRILVSAVTGSIIVDTLGGDDTLTIDLGGGAITRNIVFNGGTGGDDDLVILDSSDATFLAVTYSFANANDGSIQIAGQGLITYTGLEPITSTITATDVVLTFNGGAETITVSDGTPGDGFMTVDSTLGESLSFAVPTGSLTINAGSGNDIINVTSVDAAFGASLILNGDAGNDTVNLNGDITFAADKHLDVDLQNDATAGDADQVNFGTNANLILSGTGTATISASRNITFASGSSLETVNGNLTVEANQQATATAQDFDGVEVLGVVRVTGLGALSVAGKGGTSSFNYGVRVQTAGGLIEGGIAGSTVTVTGAGGMGAFVGNFGVGVADSGEITSIGGAVSVEGQGRGNGSGYGVSLSNGGKITAGGAGAVTVTGTGGGGSSSENFGVFLNGAGSAISSAGGSVLVEGTGGGAGTGASNHGVFVHSSGTITSAGTGAGATVTVRGTG
;
A
#
# COMPACT_ATOMS: atom_id res chain seq x y z
N THR A 1 -0.27 -18.11 48.29
CA THR A 1 1.13 -18.23 48.74
C THR A 1 1.32 -18.27 50.25
N GLY A 2 0.32 -17.95 51.10
CA GLY A 2 0.46 -18.05 52.56
C GLY A 2 1.57 -17.16 53.16
N ALA A 3 2.09 -16.22 52.36
CA ALA A 3 3.16 -15.32 52.74
C ALA A 3 2.65 -14.32 53.78
N ILE A 4 3.48 -14.05 54.79
CA ILE A 4 3.20 -13.11 55.86
C ILE A 4 4.11 -11.89 55.64
N THR A 5 3.50 -10.73 55.42
CA THR A 5 4.21 -9.46 55.22
C THR A 5 4.01 -8.55 56.42
N ARG A 6 5.08 -7.89 56.88
CA ARG A 6 4.99 -6.85 57.92
C ARG A 6 4.70 -5.50 57.28
N VAL A 7 3.55 -4.93 57.59
CA VAL A 7 3.09 -3.64 57.02
C VAL A 7 3.71 -2.43 57.72
N SER A 8 3.95 -2.52 59.04
CA SER A 8 4.53 -1.45 59.87
C SER A 8 6.03 -1.26 59.62
N THR A 9 6.35 -0.80 58.41
CA THR A 9 7.71 -0.54 57.92
C THR A 9 7.75 0.78 57.16
N ASP A 10 8.88 1.46 57.20
CA ASP A 10 9.15 2.61 56.33
C ASP A 10 9.24 2.19 54.85
N ALA A 11 9.41 3.15 53.94
CA ALA A 11 9.50 2.88 52.50
C ALA A 11 10.65 1.93 52.09
N SER A 12 11.69 1.81 52.92
CA SER A 12 12.84 0.92 52.69
C SER A 12 12.65 -0.49 53.29
N GLY A 13 11.53 -0.73 53.98
CA GLY A 13 11.26 -1.98 54.70
C GLY A 13 11.83 -2.02 56.12
N THR A 14 12.36 -0.91 56.64
CA THR A 14 12.83 -0.83 58.04
C THR A 14 11.63 -0.83 58.97
N GLN A 15 11.63 -1.72 59.98
CA GLN A 15 10.52 -1.83 60.93
C GLN A 15 10.29 -0.55 61.74
N ALA A 16 9.03 -0.28 62.07
CA ALA A 16 8.64 0.75 63.03
C ALA A 16 9.38 0.58 64.38
N ASN A 17 9.78 1.70 64.99
CA ASN A 17 10.44 1.77 66.29
C ASN A 17 9.47 1.99 67.47
N GLY A 18 8.15 1.96 67.20
CA GLY A 18 7.08 2.13 68.18
C GLY A 18 5.88 1.22 67.88
N ASP A 19 4.94 1.18 68.81
CA ASP A 19 3.75 0.32 68.70
C ASP A 19 2.83 0.77 67.55
N SER A 20 2.19 -0.19 66.88
CA SER A 20 1.26 0.04 65.76
C SER A 20 -0.01 -0.78 65.95
N TYR A 21 -1.17 -0.19 65.65
CA TYR A 21 -2.49 -0.74 65.99
C TYR A 21 -3.55 -0.48 64.91
N ASP A 22 -4.67 -1.19 65.04
CA ASP A 22 -5.91 -1.11 64.24
C ASP A 22 -5.71 -0.89 62.73
N PRO A 23 -5.20 -1.90 62.00
CA PRO A 23 -5.08 -1.82 60.56
C PRO A 23 -6.45 -1.88 59.87
N SER A 24 -6.57 -1.16 58.75
CA SER A 24 -7.72 -1.14 57.84
C SER A 24 -7.21 -1.32 56.40
N LEU A 25 -7.78 -2.28 55.66
CA LEU A 25 -7.32 -2.69 54.32
C LEU A 25 -8.33 -2.25 53.26
N SER A 26 -7.84 -1.79 52.09
CA SER A 26 -8.68 -1.51 50.91
C SER A 26 -9.28 -2.80 50.31
N ALA A 27 -10.30 -2.68 49.46
CA ALA A 27 -11.01 -3.85 48.92
C ALA A 27 -10.14 -4.70 47.96
N ASP A 28 -9.21 -4.05 47.25
CA ASP A 28 -8.22 -4.69 46.38
C ASP A 28 -6.98 -5.23 47.13
N GLY A 29 -6.85 -4.89 48.42
CA GLY A 29 -5.72 -5.27 49.24
C GLY A 29 -4.43 -4.49 48.97
N GLN A 30 -4.45 -3.41 48.17
CA GLN A 30 -3.26 -2.60 47.85
C GLN A 30 -2.83 -1.70 49.02
N PHE A 31 -3.78 -1.11 49.74
CA PHE A 31 -3.49 -0.10 50.77
C PHE A 31 -3.86 -0.59 52.16
N VAL A 32 -2.99 -0.30 53.13
CA VAL A 32 -3.26 -0.53 54.56
C VAL A 32 -3.11 0.77 55.33
N ALA A 33 -4.20 1.26 55.92
CA ALA A 33 -4.16 2.32 56.93
C ALA A 33 -3.94 1.72 58.32
N PHE A 34 -3.11 2.34 59.15
CA PHE A 34 -2.90 1.95 60.56
C PHE A 34 -2.40 3.15 61.35
N TYR A 35 -2.50 3.12 62.68
CA TYR A 35 -1.90 4.18 63.51
C TYR A 35 -0.68 3.67 64.26
N SER A 36 0.32 4.53 64.45
CA SER A 36 1.62 4.15 65.01
C SER A 36 2.24 5.24 65.89
N LEU A 37 2.95 4.84 66.94
CA LEU A 37 3.79 5.71 67.78
C LEU A 37 5.24 5.80 67.24
N ALA A 38 5.51 5.19 66.08
CA ALA A 38 6.84 5.06 65.54
C ALA A 38 7.31 6.34 64.83
N SER A 39 8.41 6.94 65.30
CA SER A 39 8.98 8.16 64.73
C SER A 39 9.81 7.94 63.46
N ASN A 40 9.95 6.69 62.99
CA ASN A 40 10.80 6.33 61.87
C ASN A 40 10.06 5.80 60.64
N LEU A 41 8.71 5.87 60.60
CA LEU A 41 7.94 5.42 59.45
C LEU A 41 7.97 6.42 58.28
N VAL A 42 8.04 7.72 58.58
CA VAL A 42 8.25 8.80 57.61
C VAL A 42 9.26 9.80 58.15
N ALA A 43 9.95 10.52 57.27
CA ALA A 43 10.83 11.60 57.70
C ALA A 43 10.01 12.77 58.29
N GLY A 44 10.55 13.41 59.34
CA GLY A 44 9.91 14.58 59.95
C GLY A 44 8.76 14.28 60.91
N ASP A 45 8.55 13.01 61.26
CA ASP A 45 7.69 12.67 62.39
C ASP A 45 8.38 13.04 63.71
N THR A 46 7.83 14.07 64.37
CA THR A 46 8.48 14.76 65.49
C THR A 46 7.52 15.14 66.62
N ASN A 47 6.23 14.82 66.51
CA ASN A 47 5.21 15.18 67.50
C ASN A 47 5.19 14.24 68.71
N GLY A 48 5.78 13.04 68.61
CA GLY A 48 5.90 12.08 69.70
C GLY A 48 4.56 11.49 70.16
N THR A 49 3.56 11.44 69.28
CA THR A 49 2.23 10.91 69.54
C THR A 49 1.83 9.91 68.45
N TYR A 50 0.64 9.30 68.55
CA TYR A 50 0.15 8.40 67.51
C TYR A 50 -0.26 9.17 66.26
N ASP A 51 0.25 8.73 65.11
CA ASP A 51 -0.07 9.26 63.79
C ASP A 51 -0.76 8.19 62.92
N ILE A 52 -1.59 8.63 61.97
CA ILE A 52 -2.20 7.74 60.98
C ILE A 52 -1.26 7.61 59.78
N PHE A 53 -0.99 6.38 59.36
CA PHE A 53 -0.20 6.06 58.19
C PHE A 53 -0.99 5.21 57.20
N VAL A 54 -0.72 5.39 55.91
CA VAL A 54 -1.18 4.49 54.84
C VAL A 54 0.03 3.93 54.13
N LYS A 55 0.10 2.61 54.02
CA LYS A 55 1.13 1.85 53.29
C LYS A 55 0.56 1.32 51.99
N ASP A 56 1.21 1.63 50.89
CA ASP A 56 1.02 0.97 49.60
C ASP A 56 1.83 -0.32 49.58
N LEU A 57 1.15 -1.46 49.38
CA LEU A 57 1.76 -2.78 49.36
C LEU A 57 2.35 -3.15 47.99
N THR A 58 2.03 -2.40 46.92
CA THR A 58 2.57 -2.61 45.57
C THR A 58 3.99 -2.07 45.46
N ASN A 59 4.22 -0.83 45.88
CA ASN A 59 5.52 -0.15 45.76
C ASN A 59 6.23 0.09 47.11
N GLY A 60 5.56 -0.17 48.24
CA GLY A 60 6.12 0.03 49.58
C GLY A 60 6.07 1.48 50.08
N ALA A 61 5.48 2.43 49.36
CA ALA A 61 5.35 3.82 49.79
C ALA A 61 4.52 3.93 51.08
N ILE A 62 4.90 4.86 51.97
CA ILE A 62 4.20 5.11 53.23
C ILE A 62 3.98 6.61 53.42
N THR A 63 2.75 6.98 53.74
CA THR A 63 2.33 8.38 53.88
C THR A 63 1.70 8.59 55.24
N ARG A 64 2.05 9.69 55.93
CA ARG A 64 1.36 10.14 57.13
C ARG A 64 0.11 10.94 56.76
N VAL A 65 -1.05 10.43 57.15
CA VAL A 65 -2.38 10.95 56.85
C VAL A 65 -2.86 11.98 57.88
N SER A 66 -2.38 11.89 59.13
CA SER A 66 -2.67 12.87 60.22
C SER A 66 -1.92 14.19 60.01
N THR A 67 -2.19 14.85 58.88
CA THR A 67 -1.62 16.14 58.48
C THR A 67 -2.70 17.13 58.06
N ASP A 68 -2.43 18.42 58.26
CA ASP A 68 -3.28 19.50 57.76
C ASP A 68 -3.28 19.58 56.23
N ALA A 69 -4.01 20.54 55.66
CA ALA A 69 -4.08 20.74 54.21
C ALA A 69 -2.73 21.11 53.55
N PHE A 70 -1.73 21.52 54.33
CA PHE A 70 -0.39 21.91 53.85
C PHE A 70 0.68 20.86 54.18
N GLY A 71 0.28 19.69 54.70
CA GLY A 71 1.18 18.59 55.04
C GLY A 71 1.87 18.73 56.41
N ALA A 72 1.49 19.71 57.23
CA ALA A 72 2.01 19.82 58.59
C ALA A 72 1.36 18.75 59.48
N GLN A 73 2.17 18.07 60.30
CA GLN A 73 1.69 17.02 61.20
C GLN A 73 0.72 17.56 62.26
N ALA A 74 -0.21 16.69 62.67
CA ALA A 74 -1.06 16.93 63.82
C ALA A 74 -0.24 17.21 65.09
N ASN A 75 -0.70 18.18 65.88
CA ASN A 75 -0.10 18.56 67.17
C ASN A 75 -0.50 17.64 68.35
N ASN A 76 -1.32 16.62 68.11
CA ASN A 76 -1.77 15.65 69.11
C ASN A 76 -2.14 14.30 68.45
N GLY A 77 -2.49 13.30 69.27
CA GLY A 77 -2.74 11.92 68.80
C GLY A 77 -3.92 11.77 67.84
N SER A 78 -3.74 10.90 66.84
CA SER A 78 -4.76 10.46 65.90
C SER A 78 -4.87 8.93 65.91
N TYR A 79 -6.10 8.41 65.89
CA TYR A 79 -6.40 7.00 66.19
C TYR A 79 -7.51 6.44 65.29
N PHE A 80 -7.62 5.12 65.28
CA PHE A 80 -8.74 4.36 64.68
C PHE A 80 -9.01 4.71 63.20
N PRO A 81 -8.04 4.53 62.29
CA PRO A 81 -8.26 4.83 60.89
C PRO A 81 -9.23 3.82 60.25
N PHE A 82 -10.07 4.34 59.36
CA PHE A 82 -10.92 3.55 58.49
C PHE A 82 -10.67 3.98 57.04
N LEU A 83 -10.13 3.07 56.24
CA LEU A 83 -9.83 3.27 54.82
C LEU A 83 -11.06 2.94 53.97
N SER A 84 -11.38 3.79 53.01
CA SER A 84 -12.45 3.52 52.04
C SER A 84 -12.11 2.32 51.14
N ALA A 85 -13.13 1.68 50.59
CA ALA A 85 -12.96 0.47 49.78
C ALA A 85 -12.07 0.70 48.54
N ASP A 86 -12.17 1.89 47.95
CA ASP A 86 -11.39 2.36 46.80
C ASP A 86 -10.03 2.99 47.18
N GLY A 87 -9.69 3.02 48.47
CA GLY A 87 -8.41 3.58 48.94
C GLY A 87 -8.27 5.10 48.85
N GLN A 88 -9.34 5.85 48.52
CA GLN A 88 -9.26 7.30 48.28
C GLN A 88 -9.47 8.16 49.54
N PHE A 89 -10.10 7.62 50.59
CA PHE A 89 -10.44 8.38 51.80
C PHE A 89 -10.04 7.62 53.06
N VAL A 90 -9.51 8.35 54.04
CA VAL A 90 -9.28 7.82 55.38
C VAL A 90 -10.08 8.65 56.38
N ALA A 91 -11.04 8.02 57.04
CA ALA A 91 -11.71 8.59 58.20
C ALA A 91 -10.92 8.22 59.47
N PHE A 92 -10.70 9.15 60.38
CA PHE A 92 -9.98 8.90 61.63
C PHE A 92 -10.42 9.86 62.73
N TYR A 93 -10.19 9.45 63.97
CA TYR A 93 -10.43 10.26 65.17
C TYR A 93 -9.14 11.01 65.54
N SER A 94 -9.22 12.28 65.95
CA SER A 94 -8.03 13.03 66.39
C SER A 94 -8.30 13.99 67.54
N ASP A 95 -7.35 14.07 68.48
CA ASP A 95 -7.32 15.04 69.58
C ASP A 95 -6.62 16.36 69.17
N ALA A 96 -6.31 16.54 67.88
CA ALA A 96 -5.44 17.61 67.37
C ALA A 96 -6.22 18.83 66.87
N SER A 97 -5.96 19.99 67.48
CA SER A 97 -6.56 21.28 67.07
C SER A 97 -5.95 21.90 65.81
N SER A 98 -5.00 21.20 65.17
CA SER A 98 -4.19 21.73 64.06
C SER A 98 -4.49 21.10 62.70
N LEU A 99 -5.35 20.09 62.63
CA LEU A 99 -5.66 19.41 61.36
C LEU A 99 -6.48 20.28 60.41
N ILE A 100 -7.32 21.18 60.94
CA ILE A 100 -8.08 22.14 60.16
C ILE A 100 -8.13 23.50 60.87
N THR A 101 -8.18 24.58 60.09
CA THR A 101 -8.39 25.91 60.67
C THR A 101 -9.80 26.02 61.24
N GLY A 102 -9.93 26.37 62.51
CA GLY A 102 -11.22 26.61 63.18
C GLY A 102 -11.64 25.54 64.18
N ASP A 103 -10.89 24.45 64.33
CA ASP A 103 -11.05 23.52 65.44
C ASP A 103 -10.58 24.17 66.76
N THR A 104 -11.51 24.46 67.66
CA THR A 104 -11.27 25.30 68.86
C THR A 104 -11.93 24.79 70.13
N ASN A 105 -12.61 23.64 70.08
CA ASN A 105 -13.44 23.15 71.17
C ASN A 105 -12.64 22.38 72.25
N GLY A 106 -11.40 21.97 71.96
CA GLY A 106 -10.55 21.18 72.86
C GLY A 106 -11.07 19.76 73.11
N VAL A 107 -11.91 19.25 72.22
CA VAL A 107 -12.49 17.91 72.21
C VAL A 107 -12.03 17.23 70.93
N ALA A 108 -11.97 15.90 70.94
CA ALA A 108 -11.60 15.16 69.76
C ALA A 108 -12.75 15.04 68.76
N ASP A 109 -12.41 15.13 67.48
CA ASP A 109 -13.34 15.13 66.36
C ASP A 109 -12.99 14.01 65.36
N ILE A 110 -13.95 13.71 64.47
CA ILE A 110 -13.74 12.78 63.35
C ILE A 110 -13.39 13.59 62.11
N PHE A 111 -12.25 13.24 61.51
CA PHE A 111 -11.74 13.85 60.29
C PHE A 111 -11.79 12.84 59.14
N VAL A 112 -12.03 13.33 57.92
CA VAL A 112 -11.83 12.58 56.68
C VAL A 112 -10.73 13.26 55.90
N LYS A 113 -9.65 12.55 55.62
CA LYS A 113 -8.61 12.99 54.70
C LYS A 113 -8.85 12.31 53.37
N GLU A 114 -9.11 13.11 52.35
CA GLU A 114 -8.96 12.68 50.97
C GLU A 114 -7.47 12.44 50.73
N LEU A 115 -7.14 11.21 50.37
CA LEU A 115 -5.83 10.88 49.84
C LEU A 115 -5.85 11.43 48.41
N THR A 116 -5.60 12.73 48.27
CA THR A 116 -5.29 13.34 46.97
C THR A 116 -4.29 12.42 46.33
N SER A 117 -4.67 11.81 45.22
CA SER A 117 -3.94 10.75 44.53
C SER A 117 -2.45 10.80 44.89
N LEU A 118 -1.96 9.79 45.63
CA LEU A 118 -0.53 9.71 45.93
C LEU A 118 0.28 9.31 44.69
N VAL A 119 -0.40 9.16 43.55
CA VAL A 119 0.14 9.47 42.23
C VAL A 119 -0.12 10.97 42.00
N PRO A 120 0.85 11.85 41.73
CA PRO A 120 0.53 13.16 41.12
C PRO A 120 -0.45 12.93 39.95
N PRO A 121 -1.25 13.91 39.48
CA PRO A 121 -1.89 13.73 38.17
C PRO A 121 -0.78 13.26 37.23
N SER A 122 -0.89 12.00 36.81
CA SER A 122 0.03 11.42 35.86
C SER A 122 -0.35 12.12 34.58
N THR A 123 0.23 13.29 34.33
CA THR A 123 0.37 13.73 32.94
C THR A 123 1.43 12.79 32.39
N THR A 124 0.99 11.62 31.92
CA THR A 124 1.80 10.75 31.06
C THR A 124 2.20 11.61 29.87
N THR A 125 1.23 12.16 29.14
CA THR A 125 1.51 13.12 28.07
C THR A 125 1.63 14.58 28.57
N SER A 126 2.73 15.25 28.23
CA SER A 126 2.93 16.69 28.35
C SER A 126 2.74 17.39 27.00
N VAL A 127 2.20 18.61 27.00
CA VAL A 127 2.07 19.44 25.78
C VAL A 127 2.65 20.82 26.06
N THR A 128 3.67 21.21 25.31
CA THR A 128 4.38 22.49 25.51
C THR A 128 4.79 23.14 24.18
N VAL A 129 5.11 24.44 24.21
CA VAL A 129 5.82 25.08 23.10
C VAL A 129 7.26 25.37 23.55
N ASP A 130 8.23 24.77 22.87
CA ASP A 130 9.64 24.86 23.26
C ASP A 130 10.29 26.21 22.89
N GLY A 131 11.55 26.41 23.31
CA GLY A 131 12.31 27.63 22.99
C GLY A 131 12.67 27.80 21.50
N SER A 132 12.49 26.76 20.69
CA SER A 132 12.65 26.76 19.23
C SER A 132 11.33 27.05 18.51
N GLY A 133 10.22 27.13 19.25
CA GLY A 133 8.88 27.37 18.72
C GLY A 133 8.16 26.11 18.22
N ASN A 134 8.64 24.92 18.54
CA ASN A 134 7.97 23.65 18.26
C ASN A 134 6.85 23.42 19.27
N LEU A 135 5.73 22.85 18.82
CA LEU A 135 4.73 22.24 19.71
C LEU A 135 5.20 20.83 20.02
N VAL A 136 5.52 20.55 21.27
CA VAL A 136 6.10 19.28 21.73
C VAL A 136 5.07 18.57 22.59
N ILE A 137 4.74 17.34 22.20
CA ILE A 137 3.82 16.43 22.86
C ILE A 137 4.65 15.20 23.23
N GLU A 138 4.97 15.02 24.50
CA GLU A 138 5.90 13.98 24.98
C GLU A 138 5.26 13.17 26.11
N ASP A 139 5.35 11.85 26.06
CA ASP A 139 5.15 11.01 27.25
C ASP A 139 6.32 11.20 28.24
N VAL A 140 5.99 11.58 29.48
CA VAL A 140 6.93 11.99 30.53
C VAL A 140 7.26 10.81 31.45
N LEU A 141 6.53 9.70 31.37
CA LEU A 141 6.70 8.57 32.29
C LEU A 141 6.89 7.18 31.66
N GLY A 142 7.18 7.04 30.35
CA GLY A 142 7.80 5.87 29.71
C GLY A 142 7.36 4.49 30.23
N ALA A 143 6.08 4.37 30.57
CA ALA A 143 5.44 3.10 30.87
C ALA A 143 4.76 2.65 29.59
N ASP A 144 4.69 1.34 29.36
CA ASP A 144 4.03 0.69 28.22
C ASP A 144 2.50 0.99 28.20
N SER A 145 2.10 2.26 28.14
CA SER A 145 0.72 2.71 28.21
C SER A 145 0.28 3.20 26.85
N ASP A 146 -0.63 2.46 26.25
CA ASP A 146 -1.31 2.79 24.99
C ASP A 146 -1.93 4.20 25.05
N ASP A 147 -1.33 5.16 24.34
CA ASP A 147 -1.81 6.55 24.29
C ASP A 147 -2.65 6.78 23.01
N THR A 148 -3.83 7.38 23.14
CA THR A 148 -4.65 7.78 21.98
C THR A 148 -4.70 9.29 21.87
N LEU A 149 -3.87 9.85 21.00
CA LEU A 149 -3.73 11.29 20.80
C LEU A 149 -4.50 11.76 19.57
N THR A 150 -5.20 12.89 19.68
CA THR A 150 -5.83 13.57 18.55
C THR A 150 -5.31 15.00 18.41
N VAL A 151 -4.83 15.36 17.22
CA VAL A 151 -4.43 16.72 16.84
C VAL A 151 -5.41 17.25 15.79
N VAL A 152 -6.10 18.34 16.10
CA VAL A 152 -7.02 19.03 15.19
C VAL A 152 -6.81 20.54 15.26
N ILE A 153 -7.11 21.27 14.18
CA ILE A 153 -7.21 22.73 14.22
C ILE A 153 -8.63 23.14 14.59
N ASP A 154 -8.82 23.98 15.59
CA ASP A 154 -10.09 24.67 15.81
C ASP A 154 -9.96 26.11 15.27
N PRO A 155 -10.68 26.47 14.20
CA PRO A 155 -10.76 27.84 13.74
C PRO A 155 -11.70 28.60 14.71
N VAL A 156 -11.19 28.91 15.90
CA VAL A 156 -12.01 29.47 16.99
C VAL A 156 -12.87 30.62 16.49
N GLY A 157 -14.18 30.44 16.60
CA GLY A 157 -15.16 31.45 16.25
C GLY A 157 -14.91 32.73 17.06
N THR A 158 -14.54 33.81 16.35
CA THR A 158 -14.43 35.19 16.82
C THR A 158 -13.28 35.51 17.80
N GLY A 159 -12.11 35.87 17.25
CA GLY A 159 -11.21 36.87 17.84
C GLY A 159 -9.88 36.39 18.46
N SER A 160 -9.71 35.10 18.75
CA SER A 160 -8.48 34.56 19.37
C SER A 160 -7.42 34.08 18.37
N GLY A 161 -7.80 33.88 17.09
CA GLY A 161 -6.97 33.17 16.11
C GLY A 161 -7.23 31.66 16.16
N ALA A 162 -6.75 30.92 15.15
CA ALA A 162 -6.89 29.46 15.13
C ALA A 162 -6.03 28.81 16.23
N GLU A 163 -6.51 27.70 16.78
CA GLU A 163 -5.84 26.92 17.83
C GLU A 163 -5.61 25.49 17.38
N TYR A 164 -4.48 24.90 17.75
CA TYR A 164 -4.33 23.45 17.81
C TYR A 164 -5.05 22.95 19.06
N VAL A 165 -5.92 21.96 18.89
CA VAL A 165 -6.56 21.23 19.98
C VAL A 165 -5.92 19.85 20.05
N ILE A 166 -5.29 19.56 21.18
CA ILE A 166 -4.60 18.32 21.46
C ILE A 166 -5.42 17.60 22.52
N THR A 167 -5.95 16.43 22.18
CA THR A 167 -6.78 15.64 23.08
C THR A 167 -6.21 14.26 23.25
N ASP A 168 -6.08 13.82 24.48
CA ASP A 168 -5.88 12.42 24.83
C ASP A 168 -6.91 12.10 25.91
N ALA A 169 -7.98 11.43 25.46
CA ALA A 169 -9.14 11.18 26.30
C ALA A 169 -8.85 10.12 27.38
N ALA A 170 -7.94 9.19 27.10
CA ALA A 170 -7.58 8.12 28.03
C ALA A 170 -6.85 8.70 29.26
N ASN A 171 -5.98 9.69 29.04
CA ASN A 171 -5.26 10.38 30.11
C ASN A 171 -5.89 11.72 30.55
N GLY A 172 -7.08 12.06 30.03
CA GLY A 172 -7.85 13.24 30.44
C GLY A 172 -7.25 14.58 30.00
N ILE A 173 -6.43 14.57 28.94
CA ILE A 173 -5.77 15.75 28.39
C ILE A 173 -6.66 16.40 27.32
N SER A 174 -6.82 17.72 27.44
CA SER A 174 -7.39 18.56 26.39
C SER A 174 -6.74 19.94 26.46
N GLN A 175 -5.77 20.18 25.57
CA GLN A 175 -5.00 21.42 25.52
C GLN A 175 -5.29 22.20 24.25
N ARG A 176 -5.27 23.53 24.37
CA ARG A 176 -5.49 24.47 23.27
C ARG A 176 -4.30 25.40 23.15
N ILE A 177 -3.63 25.36 22.00
CA ILE A 177 -2.44 26.15 21.72
C ILE A 177 -2.69 27.02 20.50
N LEU A 178 -2.47 28.33 20.60
CA LEU A 178 -2.61 29.22 19.45
C LEU A 178 -1.68 28.79 18.31
N VAL A 179 -2.22 28.66 17.10
CA VAL A 179 -1.42 28.32 15.90
C VAL A 179 -0.30 29.34 15.68
N SER A 180 -0.55 30.61 16.02
CA SER A 180 0.45 31.69 15.94
C SER A 180 1.62 31.56 16.91
N ALA A 181 1.49 30.76 17.98
CA ALA A 181 2.57 30.49 18.92
C ALA A 181 3.52 29.40 18.41
N VAL A 182 3.07 28.55 17.49
CA VAL A 182 3.86 27.46 16.91
C VAL A 182 4.53 27.95 15.61
N THR A 183 5.84 28.15 15.68
CA THR A 183 6.65 28.63 14.55
C THR A 183 7.53 27.54 13.95
N GLY A 184 7.79 26.46 14.71
CA GLY A 184 8.48 25.25 14.29
C GLY A 184 7.51 24.11 13.96
N SER A 185 7.97 22.87 14.17
CA SER A 185 7.18 21.65 13.91
C SER A 185 6.25 21.32 15.08
N ILE A 186 5.29 20.43 14.82
CA ILE A 186 4.59 19.67 15.85
C ILE A 186 5.36 18.36 16.03
N ILE A 187 5.79 18.05 17.24
CA ILE A 187 6.57 16.86 17.58
C ILE A 187 5.71 16.06 18.56
N VAL A 188 5.46 14.81 18.23
CA VAL A 188 4.70 13.83 19.02
C VAL A 188 5.66 12.68 19.31
N ASP A 189 5.92 12.43 20.59
CA ASP A 189 6.83 11.39 21.07
C ASP A 189 6.12 10.60 22.17
N THR A 190 5.55 9.44 21.80
CA THR A 190 4.72 8.60 22.70
C THR A 190 5.51 7.44 23.32
N LEU A 191 6.73 7.20 22.83
CA LEU A 191 7.77 6.32 23.37
C LEU A 191 7.52 4.80 23.33
N GLY A 192 6.57 4.21 24.03
CA GLY A 192 6.42 2.76 24.01
C GLY A 192 5.11 2.30 24.60
N GLY A 193 4.57 1.20 24.08
CA GLY A 193 3.16 0.86 24.20
C GLY A 193 2.58 0.67 22.79
N ASP A 194 1.26 0.47 22.69
CA ASP A 194 0.56 0.49 21.41
C ASP A 194 -0.14 1.87 21.26
N ASP A 195 0.55 2.84 20.66
CA ASP A 195 0.08 4.23 20.59
C ASP A 195 -0.74 4.50 19.33
N THR A 196 -1.63 5.49 19.38
CA THR A 196 -2.39 5.95 18.23
C THR A 196 -2.33 7.47 18.12
N LEU A 197 -1.73 7.98 17.03
CA LEU A 197 -1.84 9.39 16.65
C LEU A 197 -2.94 9.57 15.60
N THR A 198 -3.98 10.32 15.94
CA THR A 198 -5.01 10.80 15.03
C THR A 198 -4.76 12.25 14.62
N ILE A 199 -4.67 12.50 13.31
CA ILE A 199 -4.59 13.83 12.71
C ILE A 199 -5.92 14.11 11.99
N ASP A 200 -6.70 15.06 12.50
CA ASP A 200 -7.95 15.50 11.89
C ASP A 200 -7.76 16.83 11.14
N LEU A 201 -7.97 16.78 9.81
CA LEU A 201 -7.82 17.92 8.91
C LEU A 201 -9.12 18.73 8.71
N GLY A 202 -10.25 18.30 9.27
CA GLY A 202 -11.55 18.95 9.07
C GLY A 202 -11.69 20.32 9.71
N GLY A 203 -10.79 20.62 10.64
CA GLY A 203 -10.64 21.93 11.25
C GLY A 203 -9.91 22.98 10.41
N GLY A 204 -9.21 22.55 9.35
CA GLY A 204 -8.43 23.41 8.46
C GLY A 204 -6.99 22.92 8.25
N ALA A 205 -6.24 23.65 7.41
CA ALA A 205 -4.91 23.24 6.99
C ALA A 205 -3.87 23.29 8.14
N ILE A 206 -3.27 22.14 8.46
CA ILE A 206 -2.10 22.03 9.33
C ILE A 206 -0.86 22.23 8.48
N THR A 207 -0.36 23.46 8.44
CA THR A 207 0.80 23.84 7.58
C THR A 207 2.16 23.64 8.25
N ARG A 208 2.18 23.19 9.51
CA ARG A 208 3.41 22.81 10.22
C ARG A 208 3.72 21.36 9.94
N ASN A 209 5.00 21.04 9.85
CA ASN A 209 5.43 19.64 9.77
C ASN A 209 5.06 18.95 11.08
N ILE A 210 4.67 17.69 10.97
CA ILE A 210 4.38 16.81 12.10
C ILE A 210 5.46 15.74 12.12
N VAL A 211 6.09 15.55 13.27
CA VAL A 211 7.05 14.48 13.50
C VAL A 211 6.45 13.58 14.55
N PHE A 212 6.14 12.34 14.20
CA PHE A 212 5.60 11.34 15.11
C PHE A 212 6.64 10.25 15.39
N ASN A 213 6.90 9.97 16.66
CA ASN A 213 7.75 8.87 17.09
C ASN A 213 6.91 7.94 17.96
N GLY A 214 6.48 6.81 17.39
CA GLY A 214 5.81 5.72 18.12
C GLY A 214 6.77 4.98 19.04
N GLY A 215 8.07 4.98 18.69
CA GLY A 215 9.13 4.47 19.53
C GLY A 215 9.59 3.06 19.14
N THR A 216 9.78 2.15 20.10
CA THR A 216 10.33 0.81 19.83
C THR A 216 9.42 -0.32 20.28
N GLY A 217 8.72 -0.92 19.31
CA GLY A 217 7.90 -2.12 19.50
C GLY A 217 6.53 -1.81 20.10
N GLY A 218 5.50 -2.40 19.49
CA GLY A 218 4.09 -2.09 19.74
C GLY A 218 3.34 -2.07 18.40
N ASP A 219 2.01 -2.13 18.43
CA ASP A 219 1.14 -1.92 17.26
C ASP A 219 0.77 -0.41 17.20
N ASP A 220 1.75 0.44 16.86
CA ASP A 220 1.60 1.89 16.81
C ASP A 220 0.88 2.38 15.53
N ASP A 221 -0.25 3.05 15.71
CA ASP A 221 -1.18 3.48 14.65
C ASP A 221 -1.05 4.97 14.29
N LEU A 222 -1.01 5.28 12.99
CA LEU A 222 -1.23 6.64 12.48
C LEU A 222 -2.55 6.74 11.72
N VAL A 223 -3.49 7.49 12.28
CA VAL A 223 -4.81 7.74 11.70
C VAL A 223 -4.87 9.15 11.10
N ILE A 224 -5.20 9.25 9.82
CA ILE A 224 -5.41 10.53 9.14
C ILE A 224 -6.86 10.60 8.66
N LEU A 225 -7.59 11.59 9.12
CA LEU A 225 -8.98 11.80 8.75
C LEU A 225 -9.26 13.27 8.44
N ASP A 226 -10.41 13.52 7.82
CA ASP A 226 -10.91 14.87 7.56
C ASP A 226 -12.40 14.92 7.90
N SER A 227 -12.73 15.45 9.08
CA SER A 227 -14.12 15.57 9.54
C SER A 227 -14.95 16.60 8.75
N SER A 228 -14.36 17.33 7.80
CA SER A 228 -15.05 18.26 6.90
C SER A 228 -15.45 17.65 5.55
N ASP A 229 -15.03 16.41 5.27
CA ASP A 229 -15.22 15.70 4.00
C ASP A 229 -14.67 16.48 2.78
N ALA A 230 -13.54 17.18 2.92
CA ALA A 230 -12.89 17.83 1.79
C ALA A 230 -12.15 16.82 0.89
N THR A 231 -11.97 17.18 -0.38
CA THR A 231 -11.15 16.41 -1.32
C THR A 231 -9.80 17.10 -1.53
N PHE A 232 -8.73 16.40 -1.19
CA PHE A 232 -7.35 16.86 -1.40
C PHE A 232 -6.93 16.61 -2.85
N LEU A 233 -6.05 17.47 -3.37
CA LEU A 233 -5.54 17.32 -4.75
C LEU A 233 -4.66 16.08 -4.89
N ALA A 234 -3.74 15.86 -3.95
CA ALA A 234 -2.86 14.71 -3.97
C ALA A 234 -2.40 14.34 -2.56
N VAL A 235 -2.10 13.06 -2.37
CA VAL A 235 -1.43 12.53 -1.17
C VAL A 235 -0.32 11.59 -1.63
N THR A 236 0.87 11.75 -1.04
CA THR A 236 2.01 10.86 -1.26
C THR A 236 2.39 10.20 0.04
N TYR A 237 2.34 8.87 0.09
CA TYR A 237 2.85 8.04 1.18
C TYR A 237 4.22 7.51 0.75
N SER A 238 5.24 7.71 1.56
CA SER A 238 6.62 7.30 1.27
C SER A 238 7.13 6.41 2.40
N PHE A 239 7.26 5.13 2.10
CA PHE A 239 7.70 4.07 2.99
C PHE A 239 9.22 4.02 2.96
N ALA A 240 9.89 4.32 4.07
CA ALA A 240 11.36 4.25 4.17
C ALA A 240 11.81 2.85 4.59
N ASN A 241 11.04 2.21 5.47
CA ASN A 241 11.17 0.81 5.86
C ASN A 241 9.83 0.36 6.49
N ALA A 242 9.81 -0.80 7.16
CA ALA A 242 8.59 -1.40 7.68
C ALA A 242 7.90 -0.58 8.77
N ASN A 243 8.59 0.42 9.34
CA ASN A 243 8.15 1.15 10.52
C ASN A 243 8.32 2.68 10.37
N ASP A 244 9.02 3.15 9.34
CA ASP A 244 9.38 4.56 9.19
C ASP A 244 9.00 5.09 7.81
N GLY A 245 8.61 6.35 7.74
CA GLY A 245 8.27 6.97 6.46
C GLY A 245 7.76 8.40 6.58
N SER A 246 7.04 8.84 5.55
CA SER A 246 6.45 10.18 5.50
C SER A 246 5.20 10.25 4.65
N ILE A 247 4.34 11.22 4.96
CA ILE A 247 3.09 11.49 4.25
C ILE A 247 3.04 12.96 3.88
N GLN A 248 2.92 13.24 2.58
CA GLN A 248 2.74 14.58 2.04
C GLN A 248 1.33 14.73 1.48
N ILE A 249 0.49 15.51 2.15
CA ILE A 249 -0.86 15.87 1.69
C ILE A 249 -0.80 17.26 1.05
N ALA A 250 -1.40 17.43 -0.12
CA ALA A 250 -1.40 18.71 -0.83
C ALA A 250 -2.03 19.84 0.01
N GLY A 251 -1.25 20.88 0.31
CA GLY A 251 -1.69 22.02 1.12
C GLY A 251 -1.38 21.90 2.62
N GLN A 252 -0.84 20.77 3.06
CA GLN A 252 -0.46 20.50 4.45
C GLN A 252 1.06 20.49 4.63
N GLY A 253 1.52 20.58 5.88
CA GLY A 253 2.90 20.30 6.25
C GLY A 253 3.23 18.81 6.07
N LEU A 254 4.53 18.50 6.00
CA LEU A 254 5.01 17.12 5.87
C LEU A 254 4.79 16.38 7.20
N ILE A 255 4.24 15.17 7.14
CA ILE A 255 4.19 14.24 8.27
C ILE A 255 5.36 13.28 8.11
N THR A 256 6.20 13.14 9.12
CA THR A 256 7.26 12.11 9.18
C THR A 256 7.04 11.26 10.41
N TYR A 257 7.20 9.95 10.28
CA TYR A 257 6.99 9.02 11.38
C TYR A 257 8.11 7.99 11.51
N THR A 258 8.29 7.49 12.72
CA THR A 258 9.19 6.38 13.06
C THR A 258 8.53 5.41 14.04
N GLY A 259 8.78 4.12 13.85
CA GLY A 259 8.28 3.05 14.74
C GLY A 259 6.81 2.65 14.57
N LEU A 260 6.18 2.85 13.41
CA LEU A 260 4.74 2.63 13.21
C LEU A 260 4.36 1.33 12.51
N GLU A 261 3.28 0.70 12.96
CA GLU A 261 2.58 -0.39 12.27
C GLU A 261 1.09 -0.41 12.75
N PRO A 262 0.03 -0.04 11.98
CA PRO A 262 -0.11 0.48 10.59
C PRO A 262 -0.55 1.97 10.38
N ILE A 263 -0.80 2.37 9.12
CA ILE A 263 -1.42 3.67 8.75
C ILE A 263 -2.87 3.47 8.28
N THR A 264 -3.80 4.25 8.84
CA THR A 264 -5.20 4.32 8.36
C THR A 264 -5.53 5.73 7.89
N SER A 265 -5.91 5.90 6.63
CA SER A 265 -6.19 7.19 6.03
C SER A 265 -7.60 7.25 5.41
N THR A 266 -8.48 8.07 5.98
CA THR A 266 -9.86 8.23 5.50
C THR A 266 -10.11 9.49 4.70
N ILE A 267 -9.05 10.28 4.46
CA ILE A 267 -9.14 11.47 3.64
C ILE A 267 -9.42 11.13 2.18
N THR A 268 -10.26 11.91 1.53
CA THR A 268 -10.49 11.74 0.09
C THR A 268 -9.43 12.50 -0.70
N ALA A 269 -8.77 11.83 -1.64
CA ALA A 269 -7.78 12.44 -2.52
C ALA A 269 -8.13 12.25 -4.00
N THR A 270 -7.75 13.21 -4.84
CA THR A 270 -7.78 13.02 -6.29
C THR A 270 -6.68 12.04 -6.68
N ASP A 271 -5.43 12.35 -6.37
CA ASP A 271 -4.30 11.48 -6.69
C ASP A 271 -3.66 10.89 -5.42
N VAL A 272 -3.42 9.58 -5.41
CA VAL A 272 -2.67 8.88 -4.37
C VAL A 272 -1.40 8.31 -4.98
N VAL A 273 -0.26 8.60 -4.36
CA VAL A 273 1.06 8.10 -4.76
C VAL A 273 1.65 7.33 -3.60
N LEU A 274 2.05 6.09 -3.85
CA LEU A 274 2.76 5.22 -2.92
C LEU A 274 4.19 5.07 -3.41
N THR A 275 5.17 5.36 -2.56
CA THR A 275 6.59 5.27 -2.90
C THR A 275 7.30 4.40 -1.88
N PHE A 276 7.83 3.27 -2.34
CA PHE A 276 8.61 2.35 -1.53
C PHE A 276 10.10 2.65 -1.74
N ASN A 277 10.86 2.81 -0.65
CA ASN A 277 12.30 3.11 -0.70
C ASN A 277 13.14 1.98 -0.10
N GLY A 278 12.53 0.81 0.12
CA GLY A 278 13.17 -0.39 0.61
C GLY A 278 14.12 -1.02 -0.41
N GLY A 279 14.57 -2.23 -0.08
CA GLY A 279 15.16 -3.14 -1.06
C GLY A 279 14.07 -4.00 -1.70
N ALA A 280 14.47 -5.15 -2.25
CA ALA A 280 13.52 -6.11 -2.84
C ALA A 280 12.37 -6.50 -1.89
N GLU A 281 11.13 -6.22 -2.29
CA GLU A 281 9.92 -6.44 -1.51
C GLU A 281 8.73 -6.93 -2.36
N THR A 282 7.67 -7.38 -1.68
CA THR A 282 6.39 -7.71 -2.31
C THR A 282 5.32 -6.75 -1.82
N ILE A 283 4.79 -5.94 -2.74
CA ILE A 283 3.72 -4.96 -2.52
C ILE A 283 2.40 -5.60 -2.95
N THR A 284 1.45 -5.76 -2.04
CA THR A 284 0.15 -6.39 -2.29
C THR A 284 -0.95 -5.36 -2.18
N VAL A 285 -1.64 -5.11 -3.29
CA VAL A 285 -2.82 -4.23 -3.38
C VAL A 285 -4.08 -5.09 -3.28
N SER A 286 -5.00 -4.71 -2.39
CA SER A 286 -6.29 -5.39 -2.24
C SER A 286 -7.42 -4.44 -1.83
N ASP A 287 -8.65 -4.92 -1.96
CA ASP A 287 -9.88 -4.29 -1.45
C ASP A 287 -9.97 -4.33 0.09
N GLY A 288 -9.20 -5.21 0.76
CA GLY A 288 -9.35 -5.41 2.20
C GLY A 288 -10.77 -5.89 2.55
N THR A 289 -11.63 -4.97 3.01
CA THR A 289 -13.04 -5.23 3.32
C THR A 289 -13.93 -4.90 2.11
N PRO A 290 -14.58 -5.89 1.47
CA PRO A 290 -15.22 -5.64 0.19
C PRO A 290 -16.30 -4.55 0.17
N GLY A 291 -16.09 -3.53 -0.66
CA GLY A 291 -17.11 -2.52 -0.98
C GLY A 291 -17.30 -1.47 0.11
N ASP A 292 -16.30 -1.25 0.97
CA ASP A 292 -16.31 -0.21 1.98
C ASP A 292 -15.78 1.14 1.46
N GLY A 293 -15.26 1.18 0.24
CA GLY A 293 -14.69 2.38 -0.39
C GLY A 293 -13.22 2.62 -0.05
N PHE A 294 -12.54 1.62 0.52
CA PHE A 294 -11.14 1.67 0.90
C PHE A 294 -10.32 0.64 0.12
N MET A 295 -9.03 0.93 0.00
CA MET A 295 -8.01 0.05 -0.55
C MET A 295 -7.00 -0.23 0.54
N THR A 296 -6.41 -1.42 0.52
CA THR A 296 -5.25 -1.74 1.35
C THR A 296 -4.03 -2.01 0.49
N VAL A 297 -2.88 -1.54 0.97
CA VAL A 297 -1.57 -1.92 0.46
C VAL A 297 -0.73 -2.43 1.62
N ASP A 298 -0.24 -3.65 1.46
CA ASP A 298 0.65 -4.32 2.41
C ASP A 298 1.96 -4.63 1.72
N SER A 299 3.09 -4.33 2.37
CA SER A 299 4.42 -4.61 1.83
C SER A 299 5.28 -5.41 2.79
N THR A 300 6.19 -6.22 2.25
CA THR A 300 7.12 -6.99 3.10
C THR A 300 8.22 -6.16 3.75
N LEU A 301 8.52 -4.97 3.23
CA LEU A 301 9.54 -4.04 3.78
C LEU A 301 9.01 -2.63 4.06
N GLY A 302 7.74 -2.32 3.77
CA GLY A 302 7.07 -1.07 4.12
C GLY A 302 5.86 -1.36 5.01
N GLU A 303 5.37 -0.38 5.77
CA GLU A 303 4.18 -0.60 6.61
C GLU A 303 2.89 -0.80 5.80
N SER A 304 1.87 -1.36 6.46
CA SER A 304 0.53 -1.52 5.89
C SER A 304 -0.22 -0.19 5.88
N LEU A 305 -0.90 0.09 4.77
CA LEU A 305 -1.71 1.29 4.56
C LEU A 305 -3.14 0.89 4.17
N SER A 306 -4.13 1.38 4.90
CA SER A 306 -5.53 1.46 4.47
C SER A 306 -5.86 2.89 4.05
N PHE A 307 -6.41 3.09 2.84
CA PHE A 307 -6.70 4.43 2.32
C PHE A 307 -7.98 4.47 1.47
N ALA A 308 -8.67 5.61 1.48
CA ALA A 308 -9.86 5.80 0.65
C ALA A 308 -9.52 5.71 -0.85
N VAL A 309 -10.41 5.10 -1.64
CA VAL A 309 -10.27 4.98 -3.10
C VAL A 309 -10.06 6.36 -3.74
N PRO A 310 -8.99 6.59 -4.53
CA PRO A 310 -8.76 7.86 -5.20
C PRO A 310 -9.78 8.10 -6.33
N THR A 311 -9.98 9.37 -6.68
CA THR A 311 -10.89 9.75 -7.79
C THR A 311 -10.15 10.08 -9.10
N GLY A 312 -8.87 10.39 -9.00
CA GLY A 312 -7.93 10.75 -10.06
C GLY A 312 -7.11 9.54 -10.49
N SER A 313 -6.09 9.21 -9.70
CA SER A 313 -5.14 8.13 -9.95
C SER A 313 -4.62 7.47 -8.66
N LEU A 314 -4.25 6.20 -8.77
CA LEU A 314 -3.39 5.48 -7.83
C LEU A 314 -2.06 5.18 -8.55
N THR A 315 -0.96 5.70 -8.01
CA THR A 315 0.40 5.43 -8.49
C THR A 315 1.17 4.62 -7.46
N ILE A 316 1.85 3.56 -7.89
CA ILE A 316 2.75 2.76 -7.06
C ILE A 316 4.15 2.81 -7.69
N ASN A 317 5.13 3.25 -6.90
CA ASN A 317 6.54 3.28 -7.26
C ASN A 317 7.28 2.29 -6.34
N ALA A 318 7.73 1.15 -6.88
CA ALA A 318 8.33 0.09 -6.08
C ALA A 318 9.77 0.40 -5.61
N GLY A 319 10.44 1.38 -6.21
CA GLY A 319 11.71 1.90 -5.70
C GLY A 319 12.94 1.13 -6.18
N SER A 320 13.60 0.42 -5.28
CA SER A 320 14.87 -0.26 -5.62
C SER A 320 14.87 -1.69 -5.14
N GLY A 321 15.33 -2.61 -5.98
CA GLY A 321 15.27 -4.02 -5.65
C GLY A 321 14.69 -4.82 -6.81
N ASN A 322 14.48 -6.10 -6.60
CA ASN A 322 13.68 -6.89 -7.53
C ASN A 322 12.33 -7.07 -6.85
N ASP A 323 11.38 -6.23 -7.22
CA ASP A 323 10.13 -6.06 -6.52
C ASP A 323 8.99 -6.84 -7.19
N ILE A 324 7.98 -7.17 -6.39
CA ILE A 324 6.77 -7.83 -6.86
C ILE A 324 5.56 -6.98 -6.47
N ILE A 325 4.87 -6.40 -7.46
CA ILE A 325 3.59 -5.73 -7.26
C ILE A 325 2.47 -6.71 -7.58
N ASN A 326 1.68 -7.09 -6.59
CA ASN A 326 0.52 -7.98 -6.72
C ASN A 326 -0.78 -7.19 -6.56
N VAL A 327 -1.51 -6.97 -7.65
CA VAL A 327 -2.87 -6.43 -7.59
C VAL A 327 -3.86 -7.58 -7.52
N THR A 328 -4.31 -7.90 -6.31
CA THR A 328 -5.16 -9.06 -6.03
C THR A 328 -6.64 -8.77 -6.23
N SER A 329 -7.08 -7.58 -5.79
CA SER A 329 -8.41 -7.03 -6.03
C SER A 329 -8.36 -5.51 -5.89
N VAL A 330 -9.42 -4.84 -6.35
CA VAL A 330 -9.71 -3.45 -6.03
C VAL A 330 -11.12 -3.35 -5.47
N ASP A 331 -11.38 -2.33 -4.68
CA ASP A 331 -12.72 -2.03 -4.18
C ASP A 331 -13.71 -1.78 -5.33
N ALA A 332 -14.97 -2.14 -5.10
CA ALA A 332 -16.02 -2.01 -6.10
C ALA A 332 -16.28 -0.56 -6.56
N ALA A 333 -15.88 0.43 -5.75
CA ALA A 333 -15.92 1.85 -6.07
C ALA A 333 -14.66 2.34 -6.80
N PHE A 334 -13.66 1.49 -7.06
CA PHE A 334 -12.44 1.86 -7.76
C PHE A 334 -12.76 2.42 -9.15
N GLY A 335 -12.50 3.72 -9.31
CA GLY A 335 -12.80 4.49 -10.52
C GLY A 335 -11.67 5.43 -10.93
N ALA A 336 -10.44 5.14 -10.50
CA ALA A 336 -9.25 5.94 -10.78
C ALA A 336 -8.42 5.35 -11.93
N SER A 337 -7.46 6.12 -12.44
CA SER A 337 -6.36 5.54 -13.22
C SER A 337 -5.45 4.72 -12.30
N LEU A 338 -4.79 3.69 -12.84
CA LEU A 338 -3.81 2.88 -12.11
C LEU A 338 -2.47 2.96 -12.84
N ILE A 339 -1.43 3.37 -12.11
CA ILE A 339 -0.06 3.51 -12.61
C ILE A 339 0.87 2.67 -11.73
N LEU A 340 1.56 1.70 -12.33
CA LEU A 340 2.44 0.77 -11.63
C LEU A 340 3.85 0.84 -12.22
N ASN A 341 4.81 1.27 -11.40
CA ASN A 341 6.22 1.43 -11.78
C ASN A 341 7.09 0.47 -10.95
N GLY A 342 7.94 -0.31 -11.62
CA GLY A 342 8.93 -1.20 -10.97
C GLY A 342 10.15 -0.42 -10.47
N ASP A 343 10.49 0.67 -11.16
CA ASP A 343 11.67 1.47 -10.90
C ASP A 343 12.95 0.63 -11.09
N ALA A 344 13.83 0.52 -10.09
CA ALA A 344 15.17 -0.01 -10.26
C ALA A 344 15.34 -1.47 -9.85
N GLY A 345 15.36 -2.36 -10.83
CA GLY A 345 15.87 -3.73 -10.74
C GLY A 345 15.12 -4.65 -11.68
N ASN A 346 14.92 -5.92 -11.32
CA ASN A 346 14.11 -6.83 -12.14
C ASN A 346 12.77 -7.06 -11.48
N ASP A 347 11.75 -6.37 -11.98
CA ASP A 347 10.47 -6.24 -11.31
C ASP A 347 9.39 -7.12 -11.94
N THR A 348 8.38 -7.43 -11.15
CA THR A 348 7.23 -8.22 -11.58
C THR A 348 5.93 -7.56 -11.16
N VAL A 349 5.09 -7.23 -12.14
CA VAL A 349 3.71 -6.80 -11.90
C VAL A 349 2.77 -7.97 -12.20
N ASN A 350 2.00 -8.39 -11.20
CA ASN A 350 0.95 -9.40 -11.33
C ASN A 350 -0.43 -8.78 -11.14
N LEU A 351 -1.24 -8.77 -12.19
CA LEU A 351 -2.64 -8.38 -12.17
C LEU A 351 -3.48 -9.66 -12.03
N ASN A 352 -4.07 -9.87 -10.85
CA ASN A 352 -4.76 -11.12 -10.49
C ASN A 352 -6.26 -10.95 -10.21
N GLY A 353 -6.76 -9.71 -10.14
CA GLY A 353 -8.15 -9.39 -9.89
C GLY A 353 -8.84 -8.70 -11.06
N ASP A 354 -10.17 -8.74 -11.06
CA ASP A 354 -11.00 -7.94 -11.96
C ASP A 354 -10.90 -6.46 -11.60
N ILE A 355 -10.81 -5.58 -12.61
CA ILE A 355 -10.79 -4.12 -12.42
C ILE A 355 -11.70 -3.49 -13.47
N THR A 356 -12.67 -2.71 -13.01
CA THR A 356 -13.50 -1.88 -13.91
C THR A 356 -13.13 -0.42 -13.70
N PHE A 357 -12.52 0.19 -14.70
CA PHE A 357 -12.12 1.59 -14.64
C PHE A 357 -13.32 2.51 -14.95
N ALA A 358 -13.38 3.66 -14.29
CA ALA A 358 -14.31 4.72 -14.68
C ALA A 358 -13.99 5.21 -16.11
N ALA A 359 -14.97 5.87 -16.74
CA ALA A 359 -14.81 6.38 -18.10
C ALA A 359 -13.59 7.31 -18.18
N ASP A 360 -12.82 7.14 -19.27
CA ASP A 360 -11.65 7.96 -19.58
C ASP A 360 -10.46 7.81 -18.62
N LYS A 361 -10.47 6.81 -17.72
CA LYS A 361 -9.33 6.45 -16.87
C LYS A 361 -8.37 5.48 -17.54
N HIS A 362 -7.13 5.46 -17.04
CA HIS A 362 -6.02 4.79 -17.71
C HIS A 362 -5.43 3.66 -16.86
N LEU A 363 -4.90 2.65 -17.53
CA LEU A 363 -3.99 1.68 -16.95
C LEU A 363 -2.61 1.92 -17.55
N ASP A 364 -1.62 2.17 -16.72
CA ASP A 364 -0.24 2.36 -17.13
C ASP A 364 0.67 1.43 -16.33
N VAL A 365 1.33 0.52 -17.02
CA VAL A 365 2.32 -0.40 -16.47
C VAL A 365 3.52 -0.34 -17.40
N ASP A 366 4.41 0.65 -17.22
CA ASP A 366 5.57 0.85 -18.08
C ASP A 366 6.87 0.45 -17.37
N LEU A 367 7.20 -0.84 -17.47
CA LEU A 367 8.42 -1.45 -16.93
C LEU A 367 9.51 -1.63 -18.01
N GLN A 368 9.50 -0.81 -19.06
CA GLN A 368 10.47 -0.96 -20.15
C GLN A 368 11.63 0.03 -20.07
N ASN A 369 11.43 1.17 -19.41
CA ASN A 369 12.44 2.23 -19.26
C ASN A 369 12.45 2.82 -17.83
N ASP A 370 11.97 2.06 -16.84
CA ASP A 370 11.81 2.51 -15.45
C ASP A 370 13.13 2.58 -14.67
N ALA A 371 14.19 1.87 -15.09
CA ALA A 371 15.56 2.17 -14.64
C ALA A 371 16.68 1.73 -15.62
N THR A 372 17.90 1.57 -15.10
CA THR A 372 19.15 1.47 -15.85
C THR A 372 19.16 0.38 -16.93
N ALA A 373 19.90 0.60 -18.02
CA ALA A 373 20.01 -0.41 -19.09
C ALA A 373 20.47 -1.78 -18.55
N GLY A 374 19.61 -2.80 -18.62
CA GLY A 374 19.95 -4.18 -18.24
C GLY A 374 18.85 -4.95 -17.50
N ASP A 375 17.77 -4.28 -17.12
CA ASP A 375 16.67 -4.84 -16.35
C ASP A 375 15.84 -5.87 -17.15
N ALA A 376 15.13 -6.75 -16.44
CA ALA A 376 14.46 -7.93 -16.97
C ALA A 376 13.05 -8.12 -16.35
N ASP A 377 12.23 -7.11 -16.58
CA ASP A 377 10.92 -6.91 -15.97
C ASP A 377 9.83 -7.66 -16.69
N GLN A 378 8.80 -8.04 -15.94
CA GLN A 378 7.69 -8.81 -16.49
C GLN A 378 6.33 -8.35 -15.97
N VAL A 379 5.32 -8.51 -16.82
CA VAL A 379 3.91 -8.26 -16.47
C VAL A 379 3.09 -9.52 -16.72
N ASN A 380 2.32 -9.93 -15.72
CA ASN A 380 1.49 -11.13 -15.77
C ASN A 380 0.02 -10.78 -15.49
N PHE A 381 -0.87 -11.22 -16.38
CA PHE A 381 -2.32 -11.22 -16.13
C PHE A 381 -2.74 -12.64 -15.76
N GLY A 382 -3.18 -12.81 -14.52
CA GLY A 382 -3.64 -14.07 -13.95
C GLY A 382 -4.97 -14.55 -14.55
N THR A 383 -5.31 -15.83 -14.35
CA THR A 383 -6.46 -16.49 -15.00
C THR A 383 -7.83 -15.86 -14.74
N ASN A 384 -7.96 -15.01 -13.71
CA ASN A 384 -9.20 -14.32 -13.33
C ASN A 384 -9.02 -12.79 -13.34
N ALA A 385 -8.11 -12.26 -14.15
CA ALA A 385 -7.90 -10.83 -14.27
C ALA A 385 -8.65 -10.30 -15.51
N ASN A 386 -9.85 -9.76 -15.32
CA ASN A 386 -10.61 -9.08 -16.36
C ASN A 386 -10.62 -7.56 -16.12
N LEU A 387 -9.83 -6.84 -16.92
CA LEU A 387 -9.64 -5.40 -16.80
C LEU A 387 -10.37 -4.68 -17.94
N ILE A 388 -11.27 -3.75 -17.58
CA ILE A 388 -12.17 -3.09 -18.53
C ILE A 388 -12.02 -1.57 -18.43
N LEU A 389 -11.62 -0.93 -19.54
CA LEU A 389 -11.51 0.51 -19.68
C LEU A 389 -12.57 1.05 -20.64
N SER A 390 -13.38 1.99 -20.16
CA SER A 390 -14.48 2.58 -20.92
C SER A 390 -14.18 4.02 -21.38
N GLY A 391 -15.04 4.56 -22.26
CA GLY A 391 -14.79 5.87 -22.86
C GLY A 391 -13.55 5.87 -23.75
N THR A 392 -12.68 6.85 -23.56
CA THR A 392 -11.39 7.05 -24.23
C THR A 392 -10.19 6.58 -23.39
N GLY A 393 -10.44 5.93 -22.25
CA GLY A 393 -9.43 5.40 -21.35
C GLY A 393 -8.46 4.45 -22.04
N THR A 394 -7.16 4.65 -21.83
CA THR A 394 -6.09 3.94 -22.53
C THR A 394 -5.40 2.94 -21.62
N ALA A 395 -4.86 1.88 -22.20
CA ALA A 395 -4.03 0.91 -21.49
C ALA A 395 -2.66 0.79 -22.17
N THR A 396 -1.60 0.99 -21.39
CA THR A 396 -0.21 0.82 -21.81
C THR A 396 0.43 -0.23 -20.92
N ILE A 397 0.88 -1.33 -21.51
CA ILE A 397 1.58 -2.41 -20.81
C ILE A 397 2.91 -2.62 -21.49
N SER A 398 4.00 -2.27 -20.82
CA SER A 398 5.35 -2.38 -21.35
C SER A 398 6.24 -3.09 -20.34
N ALA A 399 7.10 -3.97 -20.85
CA ALA A 399 8.06 -4.70 -20.02
C ALA A 399 9.38 -4.90 -20.78
N SER A 400 10.51 -4.87 -20.07
CA SER A 400 11.82 -5.12 -20.66
C SER A 400 12.07 -6.61 -20.96
N ARG A 401 11.34 -7.55 -20.34
CA ARG A 401 11.41 -8.99 -20.65
C ARG A 401 10.16 -9.53 -21.34
N ASN A 402 9.09 -9.82 -20.59
CA ASN A 402 7.93 -10.53 -21.15
C ASN A 402 6.61 -10.04 -20.57
N ILE A 403 5.55 -10.22 -21.36
CA ILE A 403 4.18 -9.97 -20.95
C ILE A 403 3.35 -11.22 -21.22
N THR A 404 2.62 -11.71 -20.22
CA THR A 404 1.82 -12.92 -20.33
C THR A 404 0.36 -12.67 -19.96
N PHE A 405 -0.55 -13.05 -20.85
CA PHE A 405 -1.99 -13.10 -20.61
C PHE A 405 -2.43 -14.54 -20.45
N ALA A 406 -2.67 -14.98 -19.21
CA ALA A 406 -3.07 -16.35 -18.93
C ALA A 406 -4.46 -16.68 -19.51
N SER A 407 -4.74 -17.97 -19.71
CA SER A 407 -6.06 -18.44 -20.13
C SER A 407 -7.13 -17.97 -19.15
N GLY A 408 -8.17 -17.30 -19.64
CA GLY A 408 -9.25 -16.73 -18.83
C GLY A 408 -9.06 -15.26 -18.43
N SER A 409 -7.88 -14.69 -18.64
CA SER A 409 -7.64 -13.25 -18.46
C SER A 409 -8.19 -12.42 -19.63
N SER A 410 -8.50 -11.15 -19.37
CA SER A 410 -8.82 -10.18 -20.41
C SER A 410 -8.35 -8.76 -20.07
N LEU A 411 -7.87 -8.05 -21.09
CA LEU A 411 -7.65 -6.61 -21.06
C LEU A 411 -8.42 -5.98 -22.22
N GLU A 412 -9.43 -5.18 -21.91
CA GLU A 412 -10.35 -4.58 -22.87
C GLU A 412 -10.41 -3.06 -22.75
N THR A 413 -10.31 -2.37 -23.88
CA THR A 413 -10.63 -0.94 -24.00
C THR A 413 -11.80 -0.74 -24.97
N VAL A 414 -12.61 0.31 -24.75
CA VAL A 414 -13.68 0.66 -25.70
C VAL A 414 -13.15 1.55 -26.82
N ASN A 415 -12.93 2.85 -26.59
CA ASN A 415 -12.43 3.76 -27.63
C ASN A 415 -10.99 4.24 -27.40
N GLY A 416 -10.40 3.96 -26.24
CA GLY A 416 -8.99 4.29 -25.99
C GLY A 416 -8.04 3.32 -26.67
N ASN A 417 -6.80 3.74 -26.83
CA ASN A 417 -5.75 2.91 -27.38
C ASN A 417 -5.31 1.85 -26.36
N LEU A 418 -4.95 0.67 -26.86
CA LEU A 418 -4.37 -0.41 -26.09
C LEU A 418 -3.01 -0.78 -26.69
N THR A 419 -1.96 -0.63 -25.90
CA THR A 419 -0.57 -0.87 -26.30
C THR A 419 0.05 -1.92 -25.38
N VAL A 420 0.62 -2.97 -25.97
CA VAL A 420 1.32 -4.05 -25.26
C VAL A 420 2.70 -4.24 -25.88
N GLU A 421 3.77 -3.95 -25.15
CA GLU A 421 5.14 -3.92 -25.68
C GLU A 421 6.13 -4.65 -24.78
N ALA A 422 6.58 -5.82 -25.22
CA ALA A 422 7.60 -6.60 -24.51
C ALA A 422 8.95 -6.55 -25.22
N ASN A 423 10.03 -6.35 -24.45
CA ASN A 423 11.41 -6.47 -24.90
C ASN A 423 11.76 -5.52 -26.07
N GLN A 424 11.20 -4.29 -26.08
CA GLN A 424 11.41 -3.35 -27.19
C GLN A 424 12.66 -2.49 -27.09
N GLN A 425 13.41 -2.56 -25.98
CA GLN A 425 14.69 -1.88 -25.80
C GLN A 425 15.72 -2.22 -26.90
N ALA A 426 16.71 -1.34 -27.05
CA ALA A 426 17.73 -1.46 -28.09
C ALA A 426 18.56 -2.76 -27.97
N THR A 427 18.93 -3.12 -26.74
CA THR A 427 19.59 -4.39 -26.41
C THR A 427 18.58 -5.30 -25.75
N ALA A 428 18.01 -6.22 -26.52
CA ALA A 428 16.98 -7.14 -26.03
C ALA A 428 17.50 -8.00 -24.86
N THR A 429 16.63 -8.24 -23.88
CA THR A 429 16.90 -9.12 -22.74
C THR A 429 17.11 -10.55 -23.22
N ALA A 430 18.22 -11.16 -22.79
CA ALA A 430 18.67 -12.46 -23.27
C ALA A 430 18.35 -13.56 -22.26
N GLN A 431 17.16 -14.15 -22.35
CA GLN A 431 16.71 -15.29 -21.52
C GLN A 431 15.81 -16.24 -22.35
N ASP A 432 15.13 -17.19 -21.69
CA ASP A 432 14.17 -18.12 -22.31
C ASP A 432 12.75 -17.64 -22.06
N PHE A 433 12.15 -16.96 -23.06
CA PHE A 433 10.80 -16.39 -22.97
C PHE A 433 10.25 -16.00 -24.34
N ASP A 434 8.92 -15.98 -24.41
CA ASP A 434 8.16 -15.31 -25.46
C ASP A 434 8.00 -13.84 -25.08
N GLY A 435 8.14 -12.93 -26.05
CA GLY A 435 8.01 -11.50 -25.80
C GLY A 435 6.61 -11.20 -25.25
N VAL A 436 5.59 -11.41 -26.07
CA VAL A 436 4.18 -11.34 -25.63
C VAL A 436 3.52 -12.70 -25.84
N GLU A 437 3.00 -13.31 -24.77
CA GLU A 437 2.20 -14.53 -24.83
C GLU A 437 0.73 -14.24 -24.50
N VAL A 438 -0.17 -14.56 -25.43
CA VAL A 438 -1.62 -14.34 -25.32
C VAL A 438 -2.36 -15.67 -25.34
N LEU A 439 -2.72 -16.15 -24.14
CA LEU A 439 -3.60 -17.30 -23.92
C LEU A 439 -5.03 -16.86 -23.52
N GLY A 440 -5.17 -15.62 -23.04
CA GLY A 440 -6.43 -14.92 -22.76
C GLY A 440 -6.80 -13.92 -23.87
N VAL A 441 -7.37 -12.78 -23.50
CA VAL A 441 -7.91 -11.78 -24.45
C VAL A 441 -7.22 -10.43 -24.30
N VAL A 442 -6.80 -9.84 -25.42
CA VAL A 442 -6.35 -8.44 -25.53
C VAL A 442 -7.20 -7.76 -26.59
N ARG A 443 -8.02 -6.78 -26.21
CA ARG A 443 -9.11 -6.30 -27.07
C ARG A 443 -9.33 -4.79 -27.05
N VAL A 444 -9.68 -4.26 -28.22
CA VAL A 444 -10.33 -2.96 -28.39
C VAL A 444 -11.67 -3.18 -29.09
N THR A 445 -12.78 -2.67 -28.56
CA THR A 445 -14.12 -2.88 -29.17
C THR A 445 -14.60 -1.72 -30.07
N GLY A 446 -14.10 -0.51 -29.83
CA GLY A 446 -14.51 0.72 -30.51
C GLY A 446 -13.47 1.25 -31.50
N LEU A 447 -13.18 2.55 -31.43
CA LEU A 447 -12.30 3.23 -32.41
C LEU A 447 -10.81 3.25 -32.04
N GLY A 448 -10.44 2.81 -30.83
CA GLY A 448 -9.06 2.82 -30.37
C GLY A 448 -8.13 1.96 -31.24
N ALA A 449 -6.86 2.33 -31.30
CA ALA A 449 -5.84 1.49 -31.93
C ALA A 449 -5.38 0.39 -30.97
N LEU A 450 -5.17 -0.82 -31.50
CA LEU A 450 -4.56 -1.93 -30.77
C LEU A 450 -3.16 -2.17 -31.32
N SER A 451 -2.14 -2.05 -30.47
CA SER A 451 -0.75 -2.36 -30.80
C SER A 451 -0.21 -3.45 -29.87
N VAL A 452 0.34 -4.52 -30.43
CA VAL A 452 1.02 -5.58 -29.70
C VAL A 452 2.39 -5.81 -30.33
N ALA A 453 3.46 -5.53 -29.60
CA ALA A 453 4.84 -5.72 -30.08
C ALA A 453 5.65 -6.56 -29.10
N GLY A 454 6.41 -7.53 -29.62
CA GLY A 454 7.23 -8.40 -28.77
C GLY A 454 8.51 -8.87 -29.44
N LYS A 455 9.59 -8.97 -28.66
CA LYS A 455 10.82 -9.66 -29.06
C LYS A 455 11.07 -10.87 -28.16
N GLY A 456 11.19 -12.05 -28.75
CA GLY A 456 11.51 -13.27 -28.00
C GLY A 456 12.96 -13.28 -27.50
N GLY A 457 13.24 -14.14 -26.53
CA GLY A 457 14.56 -14.29 -25.91
C GLY A 457 15.65 -14.94 -26.81
N THR A 458 16.56 -15.71 -26.21
CA THR A 458 17.74 -16.28 -26.91
C THR A 458 17.78 -17.80 -26.97
N SER A 459 16.83 -18.49 -26.32
CA SER A 459 16.69 -19.95 -26.36
C SER A 459 16.03 -20.46 -27.67
N SER A 460 15.65 -21.73 -27.71
CA SER A 460 14.87 -22.36 -28.79
C SER A 460 13.37 -22.17 -28.59
N PHE A 461 12.58 -22.14 -29.67
CA PHE A 461 11.11 -22.05 -29.60
C PHE A 461 10.57 -20.77 -28.96
N ASN A 462 11.21 -19.63 -29.24
CA ASN A 462 10.74 -18.33 -28.78
C ASN A 462 9.91 -17.61 -29.82
N TYR A 463 8.92 -16.88 -29.34
CA TYR A 463 8.04 -16.03 -30.11
C TYR A 463 8.29 -14.56 -29.79
N GLY A 464 8.24 -13.69 -30.80
CA GLY A 464 8.04 -12.27 -30.56
C GLY A 464 6.65 -12.05 -29.97
N VAL A 465 5.63 -12.50 -30.69
CA VAL A 465 4.25 -12.56 -30.22
C VAL A 465 3.69 -13.96 -30.46
N ARG A 466 3.11 -14.56 -29.42
CA ARG A 466 2.44 -15.86 -29.47
C ARG A 466 0.98 -15.71 -29.08
N VAL A 467 0.08 -16.18 -29.94
CA VAL A 467 -1.36 -16.28 -29.64
C VAL A 467 -1.75 -17.75 -29.73
N GLN A 468 -2.21 -18.32 -28.63
CA GLN A 468 -2.47 -19.76 -28.57
C GLN A 468 -3.72 -20.08 -27.77
N THR A 469 -4.27 -21.26 -28.07
CA THR A 469 -5.50 -21.84 -27.51
C THR A 469 -6.76 -21.19 -28.09
N ALA A 470 -7.90 -21.86 -27.96
CA ALA A 470 -9.18 -21.31 -28.38
C ALA A 470 -9.61 -20.06 -27.59
N GLY A 471 -8.96 -19.77 -26.45
CA GLY A 471 -9.15 -18.56 -25.67
C GLY A 471 -8.21 -17.41 -26.03
N GLY A 472 -7.09 -17.69 -26.72
CA GLY A 472 -6.09 -16.71 -27.11
C GLY A 472 -6.59 -15.80 -28.22
N LEU A 473 -6.81 -14.52 -27.91
CA LEU A 473 -7.42 -13.56 -28.82
C LEU A 473 -6.75 -12.19 -28.74
N ILE A 474 -6.30 -11.67 -29.88
CA ILE A 474 -6.00 -10.25 -30.08
C ILE A 474 -7.08 -9.69 -31.00
N GLU A 475 -7.95 -8.81 -30.52
CA GLU A 475 -9.11 -8.31 -31.29
C GLU A 475 -9.19 -6.78 -31.33
N GLY A 476 -9.13 -6.19 -32.51
CA GLY A 476 -9.39 -4.77 -32.70
C GLY A 476 -10.85 -4.42 -32.96
N GLY A 477 -11.14 -3.13 -32.90
CA GLY A 477 -12.51 -2.68 -32.93
C GLY A 477 -13.12 -2.53 -34.33
N ILE A 478 -13.96 -1.52 -34.46
CA ILE A 478 -14.81 -1.29 -35.64
C ILE A 478 -14.04 -0.63 -36.81
N ALA A 479 -14.71 -0.48 -37.95
CA ALA A 479 -14.13 0.19 -39.11
C ALA A 479 -13.57 1.59 -38.76
N GLY A 480 -12.31 1.82 -39.12
CA GLY A 480 -11.56 3.04 -38.77
C GLY A 480 -10.49 2.81 -37.69
N SER A 481 -10.55 1.72 -36.93
CA SER A 481 -9.46 1.29 -36.05
C SER A 481 -8.45 0.43 -36.80
N THR A 482 -7.32 0.14 -36.16
CA THR A 482 -6.29 -0.77 -36.67
C THR A 482 -5.73 -1.63 -35.55
N VAL A 483 -5.55 -2.91 -35.85
CA VAL A 483 -4.73 -3.84 -35.07
C VAL A 483 -3.37 -3.92 -35.71
N THR A 484 -2.32 -3.66 -34.94
CA THR A 484 -0.93 -3.83 -35.35
C THR A 484 -0.27 -4.84 -34.44
N VAL A 485 0.19 -5.96 -35.00
CA VAL A 485 0.97 -6.97 -34.27
C VAL A 485 2.35 -7.07 -34.88
N THR A 486 3.39 -6.78 -34.11
CA THR A 486 4.78 -6.84 -34.58
C THR A 486 5.59 -7.80 -33.72
N GLY A 487 6.10 -8.87 -34.32
CA GLY A 487 6.84 -9.89 -33.59
C GLY A 487 8.23 -10.12 -34.15
N ALA A 488 9.24 -10.12 -33.30
CA ALA A 488 10.58 -10.56 -33.61
C ALA A 488 10.92 -11.81 -32.79
N GLY A 489 11.16 -12.93 -33.47
CA GLY A 489 11.58 -14.16 -32.81
C GLY A 489 12.94 -14.03 -32.16
N GLY A 490 13.31 -15.06 -31.40
CA GLY A 490 14.56 -15.06 -30.65
C GLY A 490 15.83 -15.02 -31.52
N MET A 491 16.96 -14.66 -30.90
CA MET A 491 18.28 -14.69 -31.55
C MET A 491 19.00 -16.04 -31.45
N GLY A 492 18.32 -17.07 -30.94
CA GLY A 492 18.90 -18.39 -30.70
C GLY A 492 19.44 -19.08 -31.97
N ALA A 493 20.45 -19.92 -31.79
CA ALA A 493 21.03 -20.76 -32.84
C ALA A 493 20.24 -22.07 -33.09
N PHE A 494 19.15 -22.28 -32.35
CA PHE A 494 18.35 -23.50 -32.36
C PHE A 494 17.07 -23.36 -33.21
N VAL A 495 16.33 -24.45 -33.36
CA VAL A 495 15.13 -24.53 -34.20
C VAL A 495 13.97 -23.72 -33.58
N GLY A 496 13.24 -22.96 -34.40
CA GLY A 496 11.91 -22.44 -34.05
C GLY A 496 11.91 -21.02 -33.50
N ASN A 497 12.50 -20.06 -34.19
CA ASN A 497 12.35 -18.64 -33.82
C ASN A 497 11.18 -18.05 -34.61
N PHE A 498 10.11 -17.66 -33.92
CA PHE A 498 8.89 -17.16 -34.56
C PHE A 498 8.76 -15.67 -34.32
N GLY A 499 8.59 -14.87 -35.38
CA GLY A 499 8.18 -13.49 -35.24
C GLY A 499 6.81 -13.41 -34.57
N VAL A 500 5.79 -13.82 -35.31
CA VAL A 500 4.42 -13.96 -34.82
C VAL A 500 3.95 -15.41 -35.04
N GLY A 501 3.51 -16.06 -33.96
CA GLY A 501 2.94 -17.40 -34.00
C GLY A 501 1.49 -17.41 -33.54
N VAL A 502 0.60 -17.97 -34.37
CA VAL A 502 -0.80 -18.16 -34.03
C VAL A 502 -1.14 -19.64 -34.15
N ALA A 503 -1.48 -20.29 -33.04
CA ALA A 503 -1.63 -21.74 -32.98
C ALA A 503 -2.85 -22.19 -32.19
N ASP A 504 -3.25 -23.45 -32.40
CA ASP A 504 -4.26 -24.15 -31.60
C ASP A 504 -5.57 -23.37 -31.46
N SER A 505 -6.07 -22.87 -32.59
CA SER A 505 -7.27 -22.03 -32.71
C SER A 505 -7.19 -20.63 -32.07
N GLY A 506 -5.99 -20.14 -31.73
CA GLY A 506 -5.78 -18.74 -31.40
C GLY A 506 -6.07 -17.81 -32.59
N GLU A 507 -6.39 -16.54 -32.30
CA GLU A 507 -6.86 -15.61 -33.33
C GLU A 507 -6.33 -14.19 -33.13
N ILE A 508 -5.87 -13.59 -34.23
CA ILE A 508 -5.65 -12.14 -34.35
C ILE A 508 -6.73 -11.63 -35.30
N THR A 509 -7.60 -10.74 -34.84
CA THR A 509 -8.77 -10.29 -35.61
C THR A 509 -9.17 -8.85 -35.35
N SER A 510 -10.22 -8.39 -36.03
CA SER A 510 -10.95 -7.18 -35.68
C SER A 510 -12.43 -7.30 -36.03
N ILE A 511 -13.28 -6.53 -35.35
CA ILE A 511 -14.72 -6.45 -35.62
C ILE A 511 -14.97 -5.86 -37.02
N GLY A 512 -14.19 -4.84 -37.39
CA GLY A 512 -14.25 -4.21 -38.71
C GLY A 512 -13.05 -3.34 -39.10
N GLY A 513 -12.08 -3.17 -38.19
CA GLY A 513 -10.85 -2.43 -38.42
C GLY A 513 -9.88 -3.12 -39.38
N ALA A 514 -8.78 -2.45 -39.71
CA ALA A 514 -7.69 -3.10 -40.44
C ALA A 514 -6.86 -3.98 -39.49
N VAL A 515 -6.30 -5.08 -40.00
CA VAL A 515 -5.37 -5.93 -39.26
C VAL A 515 -4.04 -5.98 -40.01
N SER A 516 -2.98 -5.57 -39.33
CA SER A 516 -1.60 -5.57 -39.84
C SER A 516 -0.73 -6.44 -38.93
N VAL A 517 -0.13 -7.47 -39.48
CA VAL A 517 0.77 -8.38 -38.76
C VAL A 517 2.13 -8.40 -39.44
N GLU A 518 3.17 -8.03 -38.71
CA GLU A 518 4.56 -8.12 -39.16
C GLU A 518 5.34 -9.09 -38.28
N GLY A 519 6.01 -10.06 -38.89
CA GLY A 519 6.78 -11.06 -38.17
C GLY A 519 8.18 -11.26 -38.75
N GLN A 520 9.19 -11.35 -37.87
CA GLN A 520 10.57 -11.65 -38.23
C GLN A 520 11.07 -12.86 -37.45
N GLY A 521 11.29 -13.99 -38.11
CA GLY A 521 12.02 -15.11 -37.54
C GLY A 521 13.49 -14.74 -37.52
N ARG A 522 14.07 -14.43 -36.36
CA ARG A 522 15.47 -14.01 -36.23
C ARG A 522 16.36 -15.22 -35.88
N GLY A 523 17.64 -14.95 -35.63
CA GLY A 523 18.62 -15.98 -35.22
C GLY A 523 19.23 -16.77 -36.38
N ASN A 524 20.07 -17.75 -36.01
CA ASN A 524 20.85 -18.57 -36.93
C ASN A 524 20.24 -19.97 -37.16
N GLY A 525 19.17 -20.32 -36.46
CA GLY A 525 18.39 -21.55 -36.67
C GLY A 525 17.11 -21.31 -37.47
N SER A 526 16.21 -22.30 -37.50
CA SER A 526 14.96 -22.22 -38.27
C SER A 526 14.12 -21.03 -37.82
N GLY A 527 13.85 -20.10 -38.74
CA GLY A 527 13.15 -18.86 -38.44
C GLY A 527 11.88 -18.70 -39.26
N TYR A 528 10.78 -18.40 -38.58
CA TYR A 528 9.47 -18.17 -39.15
C TYR A 528 9.10 -16.70 -38.92
N GLY A 529 8.80 -15.95 -39.98
CA GLY A 529 8.28 -14.59 -39.84
C GLY A 529 6.92 -14.61 -39.16
N VAL A 530 5.92 -15.09 -39.89
CA VAL A 530 4.55 -15.31 -39.40
C VAL A 530 4.18 -16.77 -39.60
N SER A 531 3.71 -17.45 -38.55
CA SER A 531 3.34 -18.87 -38.59
C SER A 531 1.94 -19.10 -38.04
N LEU A 532 1.07 -19.73 -38.83
CA LEU A 532 -0.27 -20.15 -38.44
C LEU A 532 -0.36 -21.67 -38.46
N SER A 533 -0.69 -22.30 -37.33
CA SER A 533 -0.79 -23.75 -37.22
C SER A 533 -2.03 -24.19 -36.45
N ASN A 534 -2.45 -25.45 -36.64
CA ASN A 534 -3.52 -26.09 -35.85
C ASN A 534 -4.80 -25.23 -35.69
N GLY A 535 -5.23 -24.56 -36.76
CA GLY A 535 -6.44 -23.74 -36.71
C GLY A 535 -6.22 -22.28 -36.35
N GLY A 536 -4.98 -21.83 -36.17
CA GLY A 536 -4.65 -20.43 -35.88
C GLY A 536 -5.03 -19.48 -37.02
N LYS A 537 -5.53 -18.29 -36.69
CA LYS A 537 -6.09 -17.37 -37.69
C LYS A 537 -5.60 -15.94 -37.56
N ILE A 538 -5.48 -15.28 -38.70
CA ILE A 538 -5.39 -13.82 -38.81
C ILE A 538 -6.55 -13.37 -39.68
N THR A 539 -7.53 -12.68 -39.10
CA THR A 539 -8.77 -12.32 -39.80
C THR A 539 -9.11 -10.83 -39.67
N ALA A 540 -10.03 -10.34 -40.48
CA ALA A 540 -10.70 -9.06 -40.22
C ALA A 540 -12.18 -9.14 -40.62
N GLY A 541 -13.04 -8.62 -39.75
CA GLY A 541 -14.46 -8.48 -39.97
C GLY A 541 -14.81 -7.30 -40.89
N GLY A 542 -16.09 -7.17 -41.23
CA GLY A 542 -16.62 -6.03 -42.01
C GLY A 542 -15.84 -5.76 -43.31
N ALA A 543 -15.42 -4.51 -43.50
CA ALA A 543 -14.59 -4.08 -44.64
C ALA A 543 -13.09 -4.05 -44.32
N GLY A 544 -12.69 -4.56 -43.15
CA GLY A 544 -11.32 -4.53 -42.65
C GLY A 544 -10.34 -5.22 -43.59
N ALA A 545 -9.26 -4.54 -43.96
CA ALA A 545 -8.18 -5.15 -44.74
C ALA A 545 -7.25 -5.96 -43.84
N VAL A 546 -6.67 -7.05 -44.37
CA VAL A 546 -5.64 -7.84 -43.68
C VAL A 546 -4.33 -7.71 -44.44
N THR A 547 -3.29 -7.28 -43.74
CA THR A 547 -1.91 -7.23 -44.25
C THR A 547 -1.03 -8.11 -43.37
N VAL A 548 -0.34 -9.07 -43.96
CA VAL A 548 0.59 -9.95 -43.27
C VAL A 548 1.94 -9.91 -43.96
N THR A 549 2.96 -9.44 -43.25
CA THR A 549 4.33 -9.37 -43.73
C THR A 549 5.21 -10.27 -42.87
N GLY A 550 5.93 -11.21 -43.49
CA GLY A 550 6.75 -12.16 -42.77
C GLY A 550 8.15 -12.30 -43.36
N THR A 551 9.18 -12.24 -42.51
CA THR A 551 10.58 -12.50 -42.89
C THR A 551 11.13 -13.68 -42.12
N GLY A 552 11.65 -14.71 -42.81
CA GLY A 552 12.25 -15.89 -42.20
C GLY A 552 13.66 -15.66 -41.64
N GLY A 553 14.19 -16.69 -40.97
CA GLY A 553 15.52 -16.73 -40.33
C GLY A 553 16.70 -16.39 -41.22
N GLY A 554 17.72 -15.71 -40.70
CA GLY A 554 18.98 -15.48 -41.44
C GLY A 554 19.90 -16.71 -41.54
N GLY A 555 19.55 -17.79 -40.84
CA GLY A 555 20.36 -18.99 -40.65
C GLY A 555 20.47 -19.93 -41.85
N SER A 556 21.51 -20.78 -41.83
CA SER A 556 21.70 -21.88 -42.79
C SER A 556 20.86 -23.13 -42.48
N SER A 557 19.92 -23.02 -41.54
CA SER A 557 18.96 -24.06 -41.15
C SER A 557 18.06 -24.50 -42.30
N SER A 558 17.36 -25.62 -42.11
CA SER A 558 16.52 -26.22 -43.15
C SER A 558 15.22 -25.46 -43.41
N GLU A 559 14.70 -24.68 -42.46
CA GLU A 559 13.36 -24.09 -42.53
C GLU A 559 13.39 -22.59 -42.23
N ASN A 560 13.31 -21.78 -43.29
CA ASN A 560 13.20 -20.33 -43.16
C ASN A 560 12.00 -19.83 -43.94
N PHE A 561 10.90 -19.58 -43.24
CA PHE A 561 9.63 -19.19 -43.83
C PHE A 561 9.33 -17.73 -43.55
N GLY A 562 8.99 -16.95 -44.58
CA GLY A 562 8.42 -15.63 -44.37
C GLY A 562 7.04 -15.75 -43.72
N VAL A 563 6.09 -16.32 -44.45
CA VAL A 563 4.73 -16.61 -43.97
C VAL A 563 4.42 -18.09 -44.16
N PHE A 564 4.08 -18.80 -43.08
CA PHE A 564 3.79 -20.23 -43.08
C PHE A 564 2.38 -20.51 -42.55
N LEU A 565 1.55 -21.18 -43.35
CA LEU A 565 0.23 -21.66 -42.94
C LEU A 565 0.23 -23.19 -43.01
N ASN A 566 -0.02 -23.85 -41.88
CA ASN A 566 -0.02 -25.30 -41.81
C ASN A 566 -1.25 -25.85 -41.11
N GLY A 567 -1.93 -26.78 -41.76
CA GLY A 567 -3.04 -27.54 -41.18
C GLY A 567 -4.42 -26.94 -41.48
N ALA A 568 -5.44 -27.77 -41.29
CA ALA A 568 -6.82 -27.38 -41.51
C ALA A 568 -7.25 -26.30 -40.50
N GLY A 569 -8.00 -25.32 -40.99
CA GLY A 569 -8.48 -24.19 -40.18
C GLY A 569 -7.47 -23.04 -40.04
N SER A 570 -6.19 -23.26 -40.36
CA SER A 570 -5.20 -22.19 -40.39
C SER A 570 -5.48 -21.23 -41.54
N ALA A 571 -5.76 -19.96 -41.24
CA ALA A 571 -6.33 -19.04 -42.24
C ALA A 571 -5.86 -17.59 -42.08
N ILE A 572 -5.57 -16.95 -43.22
CA ILE A 572 -5.48 -15.49 -43.35
C ILE A 572 -6.69 -15.05 -44.17
N SER A 573 -7.61 -14.25 -43.60
CA SER A 573 -8.82 -13.88 -44.34
C SER A 573 -9.43 -12.54 -43.99
N SER A 574 -10.15 -11.96 -44.95
CA SER A 574 -11.01 -10.80 -44.69
C SER A 574 -12.45 -11.08 -45.11
N ALA A 575 -13.41 -10.63 -44.28
CA ALA A 575 -14.83 -10.75 -44.56
C ALA A 575 -15.29 -9.87 -45.74
N GLY A 576 -14.62 -8.75 -45.99
CA GLY A 576 -15.04 -7.78 -47.01
C GLY A 576 -13.95 -6.87 -47.57
N GLY A 577 -12.77 -6.84 -46.96
CA GLY A 577 -11.61 -6.05 -47.39
C GLY A 577 -10.58 -6.84 -48.22
N SER A 578 -9.50 -6.16 -48.59
CA SER A 578 -8.36 -6.78 -49.27
C SER A 578 -7.53 -7.63 -48.32
N VAL A 579 -6.90 -8.68 -48.85
CA VAL A 579 -5.87 -9.46 -48.16
C VAL A 579 -4.55 -9.33 -48.91
N LEU A 580 -3.52 -8.82 -48.25
CA LEU A 580 -2.15 -8.75 -48.73
C LEU A 580 -1.27 -9.64 -47.86
N VAL A 581 -0.56 -10.59 -48.49
CA VAL A 581 0.42 -11.44 -47.81
C VAL A 581 1.75 -11.31 -48.52
N GLU A 582 2.74 -10.75 -47.83
CA GLU A 582 4.11 -10.59 -48.32
C GLU A 582 5.05 -11.41 -47.45
N GLY A 583 5.78 -12.33 -48.08
CA GLY A 583 6.67 -13.23 -47.39
C GLY A 583 8.05 -13.23 -48.02
N THR A 584 9.07 -13.09 -47.19
CA THR A 584 10.47 -13.22 -47.56
C THR A 584 11.07 -14.39 -46.79
N GLY A 585 11.53 -15.41 -47.51
CA GLY A 585 12.31 -16.51 -46.94
C GLY A 585 13.64 -16.01 -46.41
N GLY A 586 14.34 -16.89 -45.70
CA GLY A 586 15.56 -16.53 -45.00
C GLY A 586 16.87 -16.66 -45.79
N GLY A 587 17.70 -15.61 -45.72
CA GLY A 587 19.16 -15.67 -45.88
C GLY A 587 19.73 -16.05 -47.26
N ALA A 588 21.06 -15.94 -47.38
CA ALA A 588 21.85 -16.41 -48.54
C ALA A 588 22.33 -17.88 -48.39
N GLY A 589 21.74 -18.62 -47.45
CA GLY A 589 22.18 -19.95 -47.03
C GLY A 589 21.70 -21.09 -47.94
N THR A 590 22.35 -22.25 -47.86
CA THR A 590 22.04 -23.46 -48.64
C THR A 590 20.94 -24.33 -48.00
N GLY A 591 20.08 -23.75 -47.16
CA GLY A 591 18.97 -24.45 -46.50
C GLY A 591 17.98 -25.05 -47.51
N ALA A 592 17.34 -26.17 -47.16
CA ALA A 592 16.48 -26.92 -48.09
C ALA A 592 15.09 -26.28 -48.30
N SER A 593 14.57 -25.51 -47.32
CA SER A 593 13.23 -24.93 -47.34
C SER A 593 13.28 -23.43 -46.98
N ASN A 594 13.64 -22.61 -47.96
CA ASN A 594 13.53 -21.15 -47.90
C ASN A 594 12.31 -20.73 -48.72
N HIS A 595 11.24 -20.31 -48.04
CA HIS A 595 10.01 -19.95 -48.72
C HIS A 595 9.54 -18.57 -48.25
N GLY A 596 9.21 -17.71 -49.21
CA GLY A 596 8.52 -16.46 -48.92
C GLY A 596 7.17 -16.71 -48.27
N VAL A 597 6.25 -17.32 -49.03
CA VAL A 597 4.92 -17.73 -48.53
C VAL A 597 4.73 -19.21 -48.80
N PHE A 598 4.40 -19.98 -47.75
CA PHE A 598 4.17 -21.42 -47.86
C PHE A 598 2.84 -21.80 -47.19
N VAL A 599 1.89 -22.26 -48.02
CA VAL A 599 0.57 -22.73 -47.57
C VAL A 599 0.51 -24.24 -47.73
N HIS A 600 0.36 -24.95 -46.62
CA HIS A 600 0.50 -26.39 -46.51
C HIS A 600 -0.68 -27.03 -45.74
N SER A 601 -0.93 -28.32 -45.97
CA SER A 601 -1.94 -29.12 -45.26
C SER A 601 -3.32 -28.45 -45.11
N SER A 602 -3.86 -27.88 -46.20
CA SER A 602 -5.18 -27.23 -46.23
C SER A 602 -5.30 -25.86 -45.55
N GLY A 603 -4.18 -25.17 -45.30
CA GLY A 603 -4.21 -23.74 -44.94
C GLY A 603 -4.84 -22.89 -46.05
N THR A 604 -5.39 -21.71 -45.70
CA THR A 604 -6.12 -20.86 -46.67
C THR A 604 -5.77 -19.38 -46.57
N ILE A 605 -5.79 -18.70 -47.72
CA ILE A 605 -5.71 -17.23 -47.82
C ILE A 605 -6.89 -16.77 -48.68
N THR A 606 -7.83 -16.03 -48.10
CA THR A 606 -9.11 -15.72 -48.77
C THR A 606 -9.60 -14.29 -48.49
N SER A 607 -10.32 -13.71 -49.45
CA SER A 607 -11.18 -12.55 -49.21
C SER A 607 -12.60 -12.92 -49.63
N ALA A 608 -13.57 -12.69 -48.75
CA ALA A 608 -14.99 -12.92 -49.04
C ALA A 608 -15.69 -11.67 -49.60
N GLY A 609 -14.96 -10.56 -49.75
CA GLY A 609 -15.52 -9.33 -50.27
C GLY A 609 -15.92 -9.44 -51.75
N THR A 610 -16.96 -8.70 -52.13
CA THR A 610 -17.57 -8.77 -53.47
C THR A 610 -17.29 -7.52 -54.32
N GLY A 611 -16.66 -6.49 -53.75
CA GLY A 611 -16.29 -5.24 -54.42
C GLY A 611 -14.91 -5.29 -55.07
N ALA A 612 -14.61 -4.34 -55.95
CA ALA A 612 -13.33 -4.28 -56.67
C ALA A 612 -12.09 -4.14 -55.77
N GLY A 613 -12.26 -3.69 -54.51
CA GLY A 613 -11.19 -3.62 -53.50
C GLY A 613 -10.99 -4.92 -52.71
N ALA A 614 -11.83 -5.94 -52.90
CA ALA A 614 -11.72 -7.23 -52.23
C ALA A 614 -10.78 -8.15 -53.01
N THR A 615 -9.48 -7.84 -52.97
CA THR A 615 -8.44 -8.59 -53.67
C THR A 615 -7.65 -9.46 -52.72
N VAL A 616 -7.19 -10.62 -53.18
CA VAL A 616 -6.14 -11.40 -52.51
C VAL A 616 -4.84 -11.24 -53.29
N THR A 617 -3.81 -10.67 -52.67
CA THR A 617 -2.48 -10.52 -53.24
C THR A 617 -1.48 -11.29 -52.40
N VAL A 618 -0.74 -12.20 -53.01
CA VAL A 618 0.31 -12.99 -52.35
C VAL A 618 1.63 -12.78 -53.09
N ARG A 619 2.66 -12.34 -52.37
CA ARG A 619 4.02 -12.14 -52.89
C ARG A 619 5.02 -12.90 -52.03
N GLY A 620 5.66 -13.89 -52.62
CA GLY A 620 6.71 -14.66 -51.97
C GLY A 620 8.06 -14.42 -52.64
N THR A 621 9.07 -14.07 -51.85
CA THR A 621 10.48 -14.11 -52.25
C THR A 621 11.15 -15.20 -51.41
N GLY A 622 11.71 -16.24 -52.02
CA GLY A 622 12.32 -17.38 -51.32
C GLY A 622 13.78 -17.55 -51.64
#